data_AF-W9G888-F1
#
_entry.id   AF-W9G888-F1
#
_cell.length_a   1.000
_cell.length_b   1.000
_cell.length_c   1.000
_cell.angle_alpha   90.00
_cell.angle_beta   90.00
_cell.angle_gamma   90.00
#
_symmetry.space_group_name_H-M   'P 1'
#
loop_
_entity.id
_entity.type
_entity.pdbx_description
1 polymer ?
#
loop_
_entity_poly.entity_id
_entity_poly.type
_entity_poly.pdbx_seq_one_letter_code
_entity_poly.pdbx_strand_id
1 'polypeptide(L)'
;MTTSFRTTNTARRTASGSPAGTGTSTYGRHMSAVLTAAFALSAGHTVYAWVEGIEDPSFTVTTPLTWVFYAVAFGSAVLARRTSRAAQLTVLGYLAALLAISIFYYPTTFGPAQQTVFGWFENDVYIGLLVTATYLGVQRLRRTTLTPA
;
A
#
# COMPACT_ATOMS: atom_id res chain seq x y z
N MET A 1 -60.87 40.99 -7.52
CA MET A 1 -60.86 39.55 -7.88
C MET A 1 -60.11 39.44 -9.19
N THR A 2 -58.93 38.83 -9.34
CA THR A 2 -58.37 37.65 -8.69
C THR A 2 -56.85 37.67 -8.89
N THR A 3 -56.06 37.57 -7.82
CA THR A 3 -54.59 37.51 -7.87
C THR A 3 -54.17 36.04 -7.90
N SER A 4 -53.52 35.59 -8.97
CA SER A 4 -53.04 34.20 -9.11
C SER A 4 -51.60 34.09 -8.62
N PHE A 5 -51.40 33.44 -7.48
CA PHE A 5 -50.09 33.04 -6.97
C PHE A 5 -49.65 31.75 -7.66
N ARG A 6 -48.63 31.85 -8.53
CA ARG A 6 -47.96 30.69 -9.13
C ARG A 6 -46.84 30.24 -8.18
N THR A 7 -47.14 29.23 -7.35
CA THR A 7 -46.14 28.58 -6.50
C THR A 7 -45.27 27.66 -7.35
N THR A 8 -44.07 28.13 -7.71
CA THR A 8 -43.05 27.29 -8.36
C THR A 8 -42.49 26.33 -7.32
N ASN A 9 -43.00 25.10 -7.32
CA ASN A 9 -42.56 24.05 -6.43
C ASN A 9 -41.17 23.56 -6.90
N THR A 10 -40.11 24.17 -6.37
CA THR A 10 -38.73 23.74 -6.60
C THR A 10 -38.55 22.41 -5.88
N ALA A 11 -38.82 21.31 -6.60
CA ALA A 11 -38.49 19.97 -6.16
C ALA A 11 -36.96 19.89 -6.00
N ARG A 12 -36.50 20.14 -4.78
CA ARG A 12 -35.13 19.88 -4.35
C ARG A 12 -34.95 18.37 -4.41
N ARG A 13 -34.46 17.89 -5.56
CA ARG A 13 -33.95 16.54 -5.75
C ARG A 13 -32.78 16.38 -4.78
N THR A 14 -33.06 15.92 -3.57
CA THR A 14 -32.05 15.37 -2.66
C THR A 14 -31.52 14.12 -3.34
N ALA A 15 -30.48 14.30 -4.17
CA ALA A 15 -29.62 13.22 -4.57
C ALA A 15 -28.97 12.69 -3.29
N SER A 16 -29.56 11.65 -2.71
CA SER A 16 -28.92 10.76 -1.75
C SER A 16 -27.80 10.03 -2.49
N GLY A 17 -26.68 10.74 -2.70
CA GLY A 17 -25.45 10.17 -3.21
C GLY A 17 -24.96 9.14 -2.21
N SER A 18 -24.98 7.87 -2.61
CA SER A 18 -24.48 6.77 -1.80
C SER A 18 -23.03 7.03 -1.32
N PRO A 19 -22.67 6.68 -0.07
CA PRO A 19 -21.35 6.92 0.53
C PRO A 19 -20.19 6.07 -0.05
N ALA A 20 -20.41 5.40 -1.20
CA ALA A 20 -19.47 4.47 -1.81
C ALA A 20 -18.11 5.10 -2.20
N GLY A 21 -18.08 6.40 -2.47
CA GLY A 21 -16.85 7.14 -2.78
C GLY A 21 -15.94 7.36 -1.55
N THR A 22 -16.53 7.50 -0.36
CA THR A 22 -15.78 7.81 0.87
C THR A 22 -15.00 6.59 1.36
N GLY A 23 -15.63 5.41 1.40
CA GLY A 23 -14.97 4.18 1.85
C GLY A 23 -13.77 3.78 1.00
N THR A 24 -13.90 3.81 -0.33
CA THR A 24 -12.82 3.43 -1.27
C THR A 24 -11.64 4.40 -1.27
N SER A 25 -11.86 5.67 -0.91
CA SER A 25 -10.81 6.68 -0.73
C SER A 25 -10.00 6.44 0.54
N THR A 26 -10.67 6.07 1.64
CA THR A 26 -10.02 5.76 2.93
C THR A 26 -9.06 4.57 2.83
N TYR A 27 -9.50 3.45 2.21
CA TYR A 27 -8.59 2.31 1.98
C TYR A 27 -7.36 2.68 1.15
N GLY A 28 -7.52 3.49 0.11
CA GLY A 28 -6.40 3.92 -0.72
C GLY A 28 -5.36 4.72 0.05
N ARG A 29 -5.81 5.56 1.00
CA ARG A 29 -4.92 6.31 1.90
C ARG A 29 -4.23 5.40 2.92
N HIS A 30 -4.97 4.51 3.58
CA HIS A 30 -4.38 3.59 4.57
C HIS A 30 -3.37 2.64 3.92
N MET A 31 -3.74 2.06 2.77
CA MET A 31 -2.85 1.19 2.01
C MET A 31 -1.59 1.93 1.57
N SER A 32 -1.72 3.18 1.07
CA SER A 32 -0.58 4.01 0.72
C SER A 32 0.34 4.26 1.92
N ALA A 33 -0.20 4.58 3.08
CA ALA A 33 0.59 4.80 4.30
C ALA A 33 1.32 3.53 4.75
N VAL A 34 0.64 2.38 4.75
CA VAL A 34 1.23 1.08 5.13
C VAL A 34 2.35 0.69 4.17
N LEU A 35 2.14 0.85 2.85
CA LEU A 35 3.17 0.60 1.84
C LEU A 35 4.39 1.53 2.02
N THR A 36 4.15 2.83 2.23
CA THR A 36 5.23 3.78 2.48
C THR A 36 6.04 3.40 3.73
N ALA A 37 5.37 2.97 4.81
CA ALA A 37 6.05 2.51 6.01
C ALA A 37 6.89 1.25 5.75
N ALA A 38 6.34 0.26 5.02
CA ALA A 38 7.05 -0.96 4.67
C ALA A 38 8.31 -0.66 3.83
N PHE A 39 8.18 0.19 2.80
CA PHE A 39 9.31 0.52 1.93
C PHE A 39 10.35 1.40 2.61
N ALA A 40 9.93 2.29 3.51
CA ALA A 40 10.86 3.07 4.33
C ALA A 40 11.65 2.17 5.29
N LEU A 41 10.98 1.19 5.91
CA LEU A 41 11.62 0.20 6.77
C LEU A 41 12.66 -0.60 5.96
N SER A 42 12.28 -1.13 4.79
CA SER A 42 13.16 -1.91 3.92
C SER A 42 14.37 -1.09 3.42
N ALA A 43 14.16 0.17 3.02
CA ALA A 43 15.25 1.08 2.64
C ALA A 43 16.19 1.37 3.82
N GLY A 44 15.63 1.58 5.02
CA GLY A 44 16.40 1.73 6.25
C GLY A 44 17.23 0.49 6.57
N HIS A 45 16.66 -0.70 6.39
CA HIS A 45 17.37 -1.97 6.55
C HIS A 45 18.52 -2.11 5.55
N THR A 46 18.34 -1.69 4.30
CA THR A 46 19.42 -1.70 3.30
C THR A 46 20.59 -0.83 3.73
N VAL A 47 20.32 0.37 4.26
CA VAL A 47 21.37 1.25 4.79
C VAL A 47 22.03 0.66 6.03
N TYR A 48 21.24 0.08 6.94
CA TYR A 48 21.76 -0.62 8.12
C TYR A 48 22.70 -1.77 7.74
N ALA A 49 22.27 -2.64 6.82
CA ALA A 49 23.05 -3.79 6.38
C ALA A 49 24.37 -3.37 5.72
N TRP A 50 24.37 -2.24 5.01
CA TRP A 50 25.59 -1.62 4.48
C TRP A 50 26.54 -1.15 5.59
N VAL A 51 26.02 -0.43 6.59
CA VAL A 51 26.83 0.06 7.74
C VAL A 51 27.44 -1.10 8.54
N GLU A 52 26.68 -2.19 8.71
CA GLU A 52 27.12 -3.39 9.45
C GLU A 52 27.96 -4.35 8.59
N GLY A 53 28.11 -4.10 7.29
CA GLY A 53 28.86 -4.97 6.39
C GLY A 53 28.22 -6.36 6.18
N ILE A 54 26.91 -6.47 6.37
CA ILE A 54 26.12 -7.72 6.21
C ILE A 54 25.18 -7.68 5.00
N GLU A 55 25.36 -6.69 4.12
CA GLU A 55 24.52 -6.49 2.93
C GLU A 55 24.53 -7.67 1.97
N ASP A 56 23.42 -7.82 1.24
CA ASP A 56 23.34 -8.74 0.12
C ASP A 56 24.21 -8.18 -1.04
N PRO A 57 25.19 -8.94 -1.58
CA PRO A 57 26.05 -8.49 -2.67
C PRO A 57 25.29 -8.04 -3.92
N SER A 58 24.07 -8.52 -4.11
CA SER A 58 23.20 -8.21 -5.25
C SER A 58 22.27 -7.02 -5.02
N PHE A 59 22.14 -6.55 -3.77
CA PHE A 59 21.21 -5.49 -3.39
C PHE A 59 21.81 -4.57 -2.32
N THR A 60 22.60 -3.59 -2.77
CA THR A 60 23.36 -2.68 -1.91
C THR A 60 22.99 -1.21 -2.13
N VAL A 61 23.43 -0.33 -1.24
CA VAL A 61 23.26 1.14 -1.40
C VAL A 61 24.04 1.72 -2.58
N THR A 62 25.10 1.04 -3.01
CA THR A 62 25.94 1.45 -4.15
C THR A 62 25.40 0.97 -5.50
N THR A 63 24.44 0.04 -5.48
CA THR A 63 23.85 -0.52 -6.70
C THR A 63 22.71 0.38 -7.19
N PRO A 64 22.79 0.98 -8.40
CA PRO A 64 21.74 1.89 -8.89
C PRO A 64 20.36 1.22 -9.00
N LEU A 65 20.35 -0.08 -9.32
CA LEU A 65 19.13 -0.86 -9.46
C LEU A 65 18.33 -0.94 -8.14
N THR A 66 19.00 -0.95 -6.99
CA THR A 66 18.38 -0.86 -5.66
C THR A 66 17.50 0.37 -5.52
N TRP A 67 17.99 1.53 -6.00
CA TRP A 67 17.23 2.79 -5.93
C TRP A 67 16.09 2.85 -6.94
N VAL A 68 16.26 2.23 -8.12
CA VAL A 68 15.16 2.04 -9.08
C VAL A 68 14.06 1.18 -8.47
N PHE A 69 14.41 0.09 -7.78
CA PHE A 69 13.46 -0.74 -7.05
C PHE A 69 12.68 0.09 -6.02
N TYR A 70 13.36 0.88 -5.18
CA TYR A 70 12.67 1.74 -4.21
C TYR A 70 11.81 2.81 -4.87
N ALA A 71 12.26 3.41 -5.97
CA ALA A 71 11.46 4.38 -6.71
C ALA A 71 10.14 3.75 -7.23
N VAL A 72 10.20 2.51 -7.76
CA VAL A 72 9.01 1.75 -8.15
C VAL A 72 8.14 1.42 -6.94
N ALA A 73 8.75 1.00 -5.83
CA ALA A 73 8.04 0.67 -4.60
C ALA A 73 7.27 1.88 -4.07
N PHE A 74 7.92 3.02 -3.86
CA PHE A 74 7.25 4.26 -3.43
C PHE A 74 6.25 4.77 -4.48
N GLY A 75 6.55 4.61 -5.78
CA GLY A 75 5.61 4.90 -6.85
C GLY A 75 4.33 4.06 -6.75
N SER A 76 4.43 2.79 -6.38
CA SER A 76 3.29 1.90 -6.13
C SER A 76 2.46 2.36 -4.93
N ALA A 77 3.10 2.87 -3.87
CA ALA A 77 2.42 3.44 -2.71
C ALA A 77 1.60 4.67 -3.08
N VAL A 78 2.12 5.53 -3.97
CA VAL A 78 1.38 6.67 -4.53
C VAL A 78 0.24 6.18 -5.43
N LEU A 79 0.50 5.17 -6.27
CA LEU A 79 -0.50 4.58 -7.17
C LEU A 79 -1.68 3.98 -6.39
N ALA A 80 -1.44 3.43 -5.19
CA ALA A 80 -2.47 2.89 -4.31
C ALA A 80 -3.55 3.92 -3.94
N ARG A 81 -3.26 5.21 -4.02
CA ARG A 81 -4.26 6.28 -3.77
C ARG A 81 -5.29 6.40 -4.89
N ARG A 82 -4.99 5.94 -6.11
CA ARG A 82 -5.90 6.04 -7.26
C ARG A 82 -7.12 5.13 -7.06
N THR A 83 -8.29 5.60 -7.50
CA THR A 83 -9.56 4.87 -7.38
C THR A 83 -9.85 3.96 -8.57
N SER A 84 -9.08 4.07 -9.66
CA SER A 84 -9.28 3.23 -10.84
C SER A 84 -9.00 1.76 -10.54
N ARG A 85 -9.84 0.88 -11.10
CA ARG A 85 -9.72 -0.57 -10.87
C ARG A 85 -8.41 -1.14 -11.42
N ALA A 86 -7.92 -0.60 -12.54
CA ALA A 86 -6.61 -0.93 -13.10
C ALA A 86 -5.49 -0.64 -12.10
N ALA A 87 -5.45 0.55 -11.50
CA ALA A 87 -4.44 0.90 -10.50
C ALA A 87 -4.49 -0.03 -9.28
N GLN A 88 -5.69 -0.36 -8.80
CA GLN A 88 -5.87 -1.29 -7.69
C GLN A 88 -5.33 -2.68 -8.01
N LEU A 89 -5.64 -3.21 -9.21
CA LEU A 89 -5.14 -4.51 -9.66
C LEU A 89 -3.62 -4.49 -9.87
N THR A 90 -3.06 -3.41 -10.41
CA THR A 90 -1.60 -3.26 -10.57
C THR A 90 -0.90 -3.31 -9.22
N VAL A 91 -1.37 -2.55 -8.23
CA VAL A 91 -0.77 -2.54 -6.89
C VAL A 91 -0.90 -3.90 -6.20
N LEU A 92 -2.06 -4.57 -6.34
CA LEU A 92 -2.24 -5.92 -5.79
C LEU A 92 -1.38 -6.97 -6.48
N GLY A 93 -1.23 -6.89 -7.79
CA GLY A 93 -0.31 -7.77 -8.54
C GLY A 93 1.13 -7.57 -8.10
N TYR A 94 1.56 -6.32 -7.92
CA TYR A 94 2.87 -5.99 -7.38
C TYR A 94 3.07 -6.52 -5.95
N LEU A 95 2.08 -6.33 -5.06
CA LEU A 95 2.10 -6.87 -3.71
C LEU A 95 2.18 -8.41 -3.68
N ALA A 96 1.42 -9.08 -4.55
CA ALA A 96 1.47 -10.53 -4.66
C ALA A 96 2.87 -11.01 -5.09
N ALA A 97 3.50 -10.31 -6.03
CA ALA A 97 4.88 -10.60 -6.42
C ALA A 97 5.87 -10.38 -5.27
N LEU A 98 5.77 -9.25 -4.54
CA LEU A 98 6.61 -9.00 -3.37
C LEU A 98 6.45 -10.08 -2.30
N LEU A 99 5.21 -10.46 -1.97
CA LEU A 99 4.96 -11.52 -1.00
C LEU A 99 5.49 -12.87 -1.46
N ALA A 100 5.35 -13.21 -2.74
CA ALA A 100 5.91 -14.44 -3.28
C ALA A 100 7.44 -14.47 -3.17
N ILE A 101 8.11 -13.35 -3.50
CA ILE A 101 9.56 -13.22 -3.33
C ILE A 101 9.94 -13.32 -1.85
N SER A 102 9.26 -12.60 -0.96
CA SER A 102 9.53 -12.62 0.49
C SER A 102 9.33 -14.00 1.12
N ILE A 103 8.33 -14.77 0.69
CA ILE A 103 8.01 -16.07 1.29
C ILE A 103 8.85 -17.20 0.69
N PHE A 104 9.05 -17.21 -0.63
CA PHE A 104 9.64 -18.36 -1.32
C PHE A 104 11.11 -18.16 -1.69
N TYR A 105 11.54 -16.93 -1.97
CA TYR A 105 12.90 -16.65 -2.42
C TYR A 105 13.79 -16.12 -1.29
N TYR A 106 13.29 -15.16 -0.52
CA TYR A 106 14.07 -14.50 0.53
C TYR A 106 14.65 -15.45 1.59
N PRO A 107 13.96 -16.51 2.05
CA PRO A 107 14.56 -17.46 3.00
C PRO A 107 15.78 -18.20 2.44
N THR A 108 15.90 -18.29 1.11
CA THR A 108 17.04 -18.95 0.45
C THR A 108 18.30 -18.08 0.37
N THR A 109 18.15 -16.77 0.56
CA THR A 109 19.26 -15.80 0.49
C THR A 109 19.80 -15.40 1.88
N PHE A 110 19.13 -15.79 2.97
CA PHE A 110 19.57 -15.51 4.34
C PHE A 110 20.66 -16.48 4.80
N GLY A 111 21.91 -16.06 4.68
CA GLY A 111 23.04 -16.72 5.33
C GLY A 111 23.05 -16.49 6.85
N PRO A 112 23.89 -17.24 7.60
CA PRO A 112 23.99 -17.10 9.06
C PRO A 112 24.34 -15.69 9.53
N ALA A 113 25.10 -14.92 8.73
CA ALA A 113 25.51 -13.55 9.07
C ALA A 113 24.34 -12.56 9.05
N GLN A 114 23.30 -12.82 8.26
CA GLN A 114 22.12 -11.97 8.14
C GLN A 114 21.03 -12.28 9.18
N GLN A 115 21.15 -13.39 9.92
CA GLN A 115 20.18 -13.83 10.93
C GLN A 115 20.35 -13.10 12.27
N THR A 116 20.36 -11.78 12.24
CA THR A 116 20.41 -10.95 13.45
C THR A 116 19.01 -10.77 14.04
N VAL A 117 18.92 -10.46 15.34
CA VAL A 117 17.62 -10.14 15.98
C VAL A 117 16.91 -9.02 15.25
N PHE A 118 17.67 -8.01 14.80
CA PHE A 118 17.12 -6.90 14.02
C PHE A 118 16.66 -7.33 12.63
N GLY A 119 17.41 -8.18 11.92
CA GLY A 119 17.02 -8.71 10.61
C GLY A 119 15.74 -9.55 10.66
N TRP A 120 15.59 -10.39 11.70
CA TRP A 120 14.33 -11.13 11.94
C TRP A 120 13.16 -10.19 12.22
N PHE A 121 13.35 -9.24 13.13
CA PHE A 121 12.34 -8.25 13.45
C PHE A 121 11.90 -7.45 12.22
N GLU A 122 12.87 -6.96 11.44
CA GLU A 122 12.61 -6.17 10.25
C GLU A 122 11.82 -6.96 9.22
N ASN A 123 12.26 -8.18 8.92
CA ASN A 123 11.58 -9.06 7.96
C ASN A 123 10.14 -9.35 8.40
N ASP A 124 9.92 -9.68 9.67
CA ASP A 124 8.59 -10.02 10.18
C ASP A 124 7.64 -8.80 10.15
N VAL A 125 8.14 -7.63 10.54
CA VAL A 125 7.38 -6.38 10.45
C VAL A 125 7.09 -6.02 9.00
N TYR A 126 8.07 -6.14 8.11
CA TYR A 126 7.92 -5.87 6.69
C TYR A 126 6.85 -6.77 6.06
N ILE A 127 6.92 -8.09 6.28
CA ILE A 127 5.90 -9.04 5.81
C ILE A 127 4.53 -8.71 6.41
N GLY A 128 4.45 -8.42 7.70
CA GLY A 128 3.21 -8.03 8.37
C GLY A 128 2.56 -6.79 7.74
N LEU A 129 3.36 -5.79 7.35
CA LEU A 129 2.90 -4.61 6.65
C LEU A 129 2.42 -4.94 5.23
N LEU A 130 3.14 -5.80 4.48
CA LEU A 130 2.71 -6.22 3.14
C LEU A 130 1.39 -7.01 3.17
N VAL A 131 1.23 -7.91 4.14
CA VAL A 131 -0.02 -8.65 4.35
C VAL A 131 -1.15 -7.69 4.70
N THR A 132 -0.90 -6.71 5.58
CA THR A 132 -1.89 -5.68 5.94
C THR A 132 -2.29 -4.84 4.72
N ALA A 133 -1.34 -4.41 3.90
CA ALA A 133 -1.62 -3.68 2.66
C ALA A 133 -2.43 -4.52 1.67
N THR A 134 -2.11 -5.81 1.56
CA THR A 134 -2.85 -6.77 0.71
C THR A 134 -4.28 -6.92 1.18
N TYR A 135 -4.50 -7.09 2.49
CA TYR A 135 -5.82 -7.16 3.09
C TYR A 135 -6.64 -5.89 2.78
N LEU A 136 -6.07 -4.71 3.01
CA LEU A 136 -6.72 -3.43 2.69
C LEU A 136 -7.06 -3.31 1.20
N GLY A 137 -6.15 -3.72 0.31
CA GLY A 137 -6.37 -3.71 -1.14
C GLY A 137 -7.49 -4.66 -1.58
N VAL A 138 -7.56 -5.87 -1.00
CA VAL A 138 -8.63 -6.84 -1.28
C VAL A 138 -9.97 -6.34 -0.77
N GLN A 139 -10.03 -5.79 0.45
CA GLN A 139 -11.26 -5.21 1.00
C GLN A 139 -11.76 -4.06 0.14
N ARG A 140 -10.84 -3.20 -0.32
CA ARG A 140 -11.15 -2.12 -1.26
C ARG A 140 -11.72 -2.63 -2.58
N LEU A 141 -11.16 -3.69 -3.17
CA LEU A 141 -11.68 -4.32 -4.38
C LEU A 141 -13.08 -4.91 -4.17
N ARG A 142 -13.32 -5.50 -2.99
CA ARG A 142 -14.62 -6.05 -2.58
C ARG A 142 -15.65 -4.97 -2.22
N ARG A 143 -15.24 -3.71 -2.14
CA ARG A 143 -16.08 -2.55 -1.78
C ARG A 143 -16.70 -2.67 -0.38
N THR A 144 -16.02 -3.34 0.55
CA THR A 144 -16.43 -3.35 1.97
C THR A 144 -16.15 -2.00 2.60
N THR A 145 -17.02 -1.51 3.48
CA THR A 145 -16.82 -0.21 4.14
C THR A 145 -16.00 -0.38 5.42
N LEU A 146 -14.99 0.47 5.66
CA LEU A 146 -14.41 0.61 7.01
C LEU A 146 -15.43 1.35 7.86
N THR A 147 -16.28 0.63 8.58
CA THR A 147 -17.12 1.26 9.60
C THR A 147 -16.25 1.50 10.83
N PRO A 148 -16.10 2.75 11.30
CA PRO A 148 -15.59 2.97 12.65
C PRO A 148 -16.57 2.30 13.62
N ALA A 149 -16.07 1.44 14.51
CA ALA A 149 -16.82 0.97 15.66
C ALA A 149 -16.96 2.09 16.70
#